data_AF-A0A7J9Q7A4-F1
#
_entry.id   AF-A0A7J9Q7A4-F1
#
_cell.length_a   1.000
_cell.length_b   1.000
_cell.length_c   1.000
_cell.angle_alpha   90.00
_cell.angle_beta   90.00
_cell.angle_gamma   90.00
#
_symmetry.space_group_name_H-M   'P 1'
#
loop_
_entity.id
_entity.type
_entity.pdbx_description
1 polymer ?
#
loop_
_entity_poly.entity_id
_entity_poly.type
_entity_poly.pdbx_seq_one_letter_code
_entity_poly.pdbx_strand_id
1 'polypeptide(L)' 'MNTKAKEPCPICKTKKNKPVVLIPKQGTEEGYNAEAIQVHVDCLDLWFIEEYNLIYQKIEK' A
#
# COMPACT_ATOMS: atom_id res chain seq x y z
N MET A 1 1.75 4.67 -16.98
CA MET A 1 2.86 5.06 -16.08
C MET A 1 3.67 3.82 -15.76
N ASN A 2 4.95 3.78 -16.13
CA ASN A 2 5.84 2.64 -15.88
C ASN A 2 6.77 3.01 -14.72
N THR A 3 6.23 2.99 -13.50
CA THR A 3 6.95 3.39 -12.28
C THR A 3 7.74 2.20 -11.77
N LYS A 4 9.03 2.10 -12.11
CA LYS A 4 9.94 1.20 -11.40
C LYS A 4 9.77 1.44 -9.90
N ALA A 5 9.37 0.42 -9.16
CA ALA A 5 9.23 0.50 -7.70
C ALA A 5 10.60 0.84 -7.09
N LYS A 6 10.74 2.09 -6.61
CA LYS A 6 11.97 2.56 -5.97
C LYS A 6 12.20 1.81 -4.64
N GLU A 7 11.09 1.55 -3.95
CA GLU A 7 11.03 0.82 -2.68
C GLU A 7 10.51 -0.62 -2.87
N PRO A 8 10.97 -1.59 -2.05
CA PRO A 8 10.39 -2.93 -2.02
C PRO A 8 8.90 -2.87 -1.65
N CYS A 9 8.09 -3.73 -2.25
CA CYS A 9 6.70 -3.89 -1.83
C CYS A 9 6.67 -4.25 -0.32
N PRO A 10 5.86 -3.58 0.52
CA PRO A 10 5.86 -3.80 1.97
C PRO A 10 5.36 -5.19 2.39
N ILE A 11 4.68 -5.90 1.49
CA ILE A 11 4.10 -7.24 1.72
C ILE A 11 5.11 -8.32 1.36
N CYS A 12 5.55 -8.40 0.10
CA CYS A 12 6.48 -9.44 -0.34
C CYS A 12 7.97 -9.09 -0.16
N LYS A 13 8.27 -7.85 0.26
CA LYS A 13 9.63 -7.29 0.45
C LYS A 13 10.53 -7.37 -0.80
N THR A 14 9.95 -7.52 -2.00
CA THR A 14 10.73 -7.57 -3.26
C THR A 14 10.61 -6.29 -4.08
N LYS A 15 11.65 -6.00 -4.88
CA LYS A 15 11.66 -4.93 -5.90
C LYS A 15 11.29 -5.45 -7.30
N LYS A 16 10.55 -6.56 -7.38
CA LYS A 16 10.13 -7.12 -8.67
C LYS A 16 9.35 -6.07 -9.46
N ASN A 17 9.63 -5.97 -10.75
CA ASN A 17 8.88 -5.08 -11.63
C ASN A 17 7.53 -5.72 -11.94
N LYS A 18 6.51 -5.32 -11.18
CA LYS A 18 5.13 -5.77 -11.30
C LYS A 18 4.20 -4.56 -11.30
N PRO A 19 2.95 -4.68 -11.77
CA PRO A 19 1.94 -3.66 -11.56
C PRO A 19 1.85 -3.27 -10.08
N VAL A 20 1.85 -1.96 -9.82
CA VAL A 20 1.77 -1.40 -8.47
C VAL A 20 0.56 -0.49 -8.34
N VAL A 21 0.03 -0.40 -7.13
CA VAL A 21 -0.92 0.64 -6.71
C VAL A 21 -0.26 1.52 -5.65
N LEU A 22 -0.66 2.78 -5.61
CA LEU A 22 -0.27 3.73 -4.58
C LEU A 22 -1.30 3.70 -3.45
N ILE A 23 -0.87 3.30 -2.26
CA ILE A 23 -1.71 3.36 -1.06
C ILE A 23 -1.29 4.60 -0.26
N PRO A 24 -2.20 5.56 -0.02
CA PRO A 24 -1.92 6.69 0.85
C PRO A 24 -1.57 6.22 2.26
N LYS A 25 -0.48 6.76 2.79
CA LYS A 25 -0.07 6.70 4.18
C LYS A 25 -0.40 8.04 4.79
N GLN A 26 -1.28 8.02 5.79
CA GLN A 26 -1.59 9.22 6.56
C GLN A 26 -0.31 9.75 7.22
N GLY A 27 0.05 11.00 6.90
CA GLY A 27 1.16 11.69 7.56
C GLY A 27 0.84 11.99 9.02
N THR A 28 1.89 12.12 9.82
CA THR A 28 1.79 12.42 11.26
C THR A 28 2.00 13.90 11.58
N GLU A 29 2.31 14.73 10.58
CA GLU A 29 2.56 16.16 10.73
C GLU A 29 1.31 16.99 10.41
N GLU A 30 1.19 18.17 11.03
CA GLU A 30 0.07 19.10 10.82
C GLU A 30 -0.04 19.49 9.33
N GLY A 31 -1.26 19.43 8.78
CA GLY A 31 -1.54 19.82 7.40
C GLY A 31 -2.12 18.73 6.49
N TYR A 32 -2.47 17.56 7.01
CA TYR A 32 -3.04 16.44 6.23
C TYR A 32 -2.17 15.99 5.05
N ASN A 33 -0.85 16.18 5.17
CA ASN A 33 0.08 15.69 4.16
C ASN A 33 0.01 14.16 4.10
N ALA A 34 -0.22 13.61 2.90
CA ALA A 34 -0.25 12.19 2.66
C ALA A 34 0.94 11.80 1.79
N GLU A 35 1.77 10.87 2.28
CA GLU A 35 2.70 10.15 1.43
C GLU A 35 1.99 8.94 0.84
N ALA A 36 2.52 8.32 -0.20
CA ALA A 36 1.98 7.07 -0.72
C ALA A 36 3.05 5.99 -0.79
N ILE A 37 2.69 4.78 -0.43
CA ILE A 37 3.54 3.60 -0.58
C ILE A 37 3.14 2.80 -1.82
N GLN A 38 4.12 2.22 -2.50
CA GLN A 38 3.89 1.35 -3.65
C GLN A 38 3.69 -0.10 -3.19
N VAL A 39 2.58 -0.71 -3.60
CA VAL A 39 2.27 -2.11 -3.30
C VAL A 39 2.00 -2.85 -4.59
N HIS A 40 2.59 -4.05 -4.76
CA HIS A 40 2.27 -4.89 -5.91
C HIS A 40 0.80 -5.31 -5.85
N VAL A 41 0.10 -5.18 -6.97
CA VAL A 41 -1.34 -5.50 -7.04
C VAL A 41 -1.61 -6.96 -6.65
N ASP A 42 -0.71 -7.87 -7.02
CA ASP A 42 -0.83 -9.30 -6.72
C ASP A 42 -0.46 -9.69 -5.28
N CYS A 43 0.04 -8.75 -4.48
CA CYS A 43 0.31 -8.96 -3.06
C CYS A 43 -0.87 -8.53 -2.18
N LEU A 44 -1.88 -7.86 -2.74
CA LEU A 44 -3.06 -7.42 -2.00
C LEU A 44 -4.00 -8.58 -1.73
N ASP A 45 -4.33 -8.75 -0.46
CA ASP A 45 -5.31 -9.67 0.08
C ASP A 45 -6.23 -8.87 1.00
N LEU A 46 -7.17 -8.15 0.38
CA LEU A 46 -8.04 -7.18 1.04
C LEU A 46 -9.29 -7.87 1.60
N TRP A 47 -9.62 -7.53 2.84
CA TRP A 47 -10.77 -8.02 3.57
C TRP A 47 -11.74 -6.87 3.81
N PHE A 48 -13.05 -7.13 3.73
CA PHE A 48 -14.08 -6.14 4.03
C PHE A 48 -14.74 -6.45 5.37
N ILE A 49 -14.71 -5.50 6.30
CA ILE A 49 -15.46 -5.58 7.56
C ILE A 49 -16.67 -4.67 7.44
N GLU A 50 -17.85 -5.28 7.30
CA GLU A 50 -19.12 -4.58 7.09
C GLU A 50 -19.47 -3.65 8.26
N GLU A 51 -19.21 -4.07 9.51
CA GLU A 51 -19.49 -3.29 10.73
C GLU A 51 -18.86 -1.88 10.70
N TYR A 52 -17.67 -1.75 10.11
CA TYR A 52 -16.93 -0.49 10.05
C TYR A 52 -16.92 0.14 8.66
N ASN A 53 -17.57 -0.49 7.67
CA ASN A 53 -17.45 -0.15 6.25
C ASN A 53 -15.98 0.04 5.83
N LEU A 54 -15.14 -0.93 6.22
CA LEU A 54 -13.68 -0.84 6.14
C LEU A 54 -13.11 -1.92 5.23
N ILE A 55 -12.30 -1.52 4.26
CA ILE A 55 -11.43 -2.43 3.50
C ILE A 55 -10.03 -2.40 4.14
N TYR A 56 -9.49 -3.55 4.53
CA TYR A 56 -8.22 -3.64 5.24
C TYR A 56 -7.39 -4.86 4.83
N GLN A 57 -6.09 -4.79 5.12
CA GLN A 57 -5.18 -5.94 5.13
C GLN A 57 -4.14 -5.69 6.22
N LYS A 58 -3.92 -6.69 7.08
CA LYS A 58 -2.83 -6.62 8.07
C LYS A 58 -1.52 -6.97 7.38
N ILE A 59 -0.55 -6.06 7.42
CA ILE A 59 0.80 -6.28 6.90
C ILE A 59 1.75 -6.44 8.10
N GLU A 60 2.48 -7.54 8.16
CA GLU A 60 3.51 -7.76 9.18
C GLU A 60 4.74 -6.88 8.88
N LYS A 61 5.25 -6.21 9.91
CA LYS A 61 6.39 -5.28 9.78
C LYS A 61 7.70 -6.05 9.67
#